data_AF-A0A965ADV2-F1
#
_entry.id   AF-A0A965ADV2-F1
#
_cell.length_a   1.000
_cell.length_b   1.000
_cell.length_c   1.000
_cell.angle_alpha   90.00
_cell.angle_beta   90.00
_cell.angle_gamma   90.00
#
_symmetry.space_group_name_H-M   'P 1'
#
loop_
_entity.id
_entity.type
_entity.pdbx_description
1 polymer ?
#
loop_
_entity_poly.entity_id
_entity_poly.type
_entity_poly.pdbx_seq_one_letter_code
_entity_poly.pdbx_strand_id
1 'polypeptide(L)'
;MAIDPQATLPYVTRMSDDKIFDWLLADTPTLPSCRHVLEQLVTRLCDGGMPLDRATFSVGVLHPELLAKAYIRERGATSITETDVHHGIQRTDQYQGSPYRLLNEGEEYVRRRLPDER
;
A
#
# COMPACT_ATOMS: atom_id res chain seq x y z
N MET A 1 -3.86 28.45 -11.08
CA MET A 1 -2.57 27.79 -10.85
C MET A 1 -2.67 26.42 -11.51
N ALA A 2 -2.22 26.30 -12.76
CA ALA A 2 -2.26 25.06 -13.51
C ALA A 2 -1.00 24.26 -13.18
N ILE A 3 -1.16 23.04 -12.66
CA ILE A 3 -0.05 22.13 -12.43
C ILE A 3 0.33 21.59 -13.81
N ASP A 4 1.55 21.88 -14.25
CA ASP A 4 2.11 21.37 -15.49
C ASP A 4 2.24 19.84 -15.40
N PRO A 5 1.54 19.05 -16.23
CA PRO A 5 1.61 17.60 -16.21
C PRO A 5 2.96 17.03 -16.67
N GLN A 6 3.90 17.88 -17.10
CA GLN A 6 5.26 17.50 -17.52
C GLN A 6 6.36 18.08 -16.61
N ALA A 7 6.00 18.82 -15.56
CA ALA A 7 6.97 19.25 -14.56
C ALA A 7 7.40 18.04 -13.72
N THR A 8 8.50 17.41 -14.14
CA THR A 8 9.18 16.39 -13.34
C THR A 8 9.51 17.02 -11.99
N LEU A 9 8.95 16.49 -10.91
CA LEU A 9 9.21 16.98 -9.56
C LEU A 9 10.73 16.96 -9.34
N PRO A 10 11.38 18.10 -9.00
CA PRO A 10 12.83 18.26 -9.05
C PRO A 10 13.61 17.37 -8.06
N TYR A 11 12.92 16.59 -7.21
CA TYR A 11 13.53 15.65 -6.28
C TYR A 11 13.53 14.19 -6.79
N VAL A 12 12.77 13.85 -7.85
CA VAL A 12 12.78 12.50 -8.41
C VAL A 12 13.94 12.38 -9.41
N THR A 13 15.17 12.39 -8.89
CA THR A 13 16.31 11.84 -9.63
C THR A 13 16.07 10.34 -9.79
N ARG A 14 16.37 9.76 -10.94
CA ARG A 14 16.30 8.31 -11.16
C ARG A 14 17.14 7.59 -10.10
N MET A 15 16.51 7.13 -9.03
CA MET A 15 17.22 6.62 -7.84
C MET A 15 17.51 5.11 -7.94
N SER A 16 16.93 4.40 -8.93
CA SER A 16 17.08 2.95 -9.10
C SER A 16 16.92 2.56 -10.58
N ASP A 17 17.60 1.50 -11.05
CA ASP A 17 17.36 0.91 -12.39
C ASP A 17 16.06 0.10 -12.44
N ASP A 18 15.36 -0.01 -11.32
CA ASP A 18 14.08 -0.71 -11.23
C ASP A 18 12.94 0.16 -11.75
N LYS A 19 12.36 -0.28 -12.87
CA LYS A 19 11.23 0.38 -13.55
C LYS A 19 10.01 0.56 -12.66
N ILE A 20 9.77 -0.34 -11.70
CA ILE A 20 8.64 -0.22 -10.77
C ILE A 20 8.92 0.89 -9.75
N PHE A 21 10.14 1.00 -9.25
CA PHE A 21 10.53 2.10 -8.36
C PHE A 21 10.50 3.45 -9.08
N ASP A 22 11.04 3.52 -10.30
CA ASP A 22 10.98 4.73 -11.12
C ASP A 22 9.52 5.17 -11.33
N TRP A 23 8.64 4.23 -11.71
CA TRP A 23 7.20 4.47 -11.84
C TRP A 23 6.54 4.93 -10.53
N LEU A 24 6.89 4.29 -9.41
CA LEU A 24 6.35 4.64 -8.08
C LEU A 24 6.63 6.11 -7.75
N LEU A 25 7.80 6.63 -8.10
CA LEU A 25 8.21 7.99 -7.76
C LEU A 25 7.74 9.04 -8.77
N ALA A 26 7.76 8.72 -10.06
CA ALA A 26 7.48 9.68 -11.12
C ALA A 26 5.99 9.76 -11.47
N ASP A 27 5.30 8.62 -11.56
CA ASP A 27 3.99 8.54 -12.20
C ASP A 27 2.84 8.35 -11.20
N THR A 28 3.10 7.77 -10.02
CA THR A 28 2.02 7.60 -9.03
C THR A 28 1.38 8.89 -8.52
N PRO A 29 2.09 10.04 -8.39
CA PRO A 29 1.47 11.29 -7.96
C PRO A 29 0.39 11.79 -8.93
N THR A 30 0.44 11.38 -10.20
CA THR A 30 -0.58 11.78 -11.19
C THR A 30 -1.83 10.89 -11.14
N LEU A 31 -1.83 9.83 -10.33
CA LEU A 31 -2.97 8.92 -10.23
C LEU A 31 -4.07 9.49 -9.33
N PRO A 32 -5.36 9.18 -9.62
CA PRO A 32 -6.48 9.82 -8.91
C PRO A 32 -6.60 9.45 -7.43
N SER A 33 -6.07 8.30 -7.02
CA SER A 33 -6.14 7.85 -5.62
C SER A 33 -5.15 6.73 -5.31
N CYS A 34 -4.91 6.52 -4.01
CA CYS A 34 -4.13 5.39 -3.48
C CYS A 34 -4.64 4.02 -3.94
N ARG A 35 -5.94 3.90 -4.20
CA ARG A 35 -6.54 2.70 -4.81
C ARG A 35 -5.92 2.40 -6.18
N HIS A 36 -5.89 3.40 -7.06
CA HIS A 36 -5.33 3.24 -8.40
C HIS A 36 -3.83 2.92 -8.35
N VAL A 37 -3.11 3.47 -7.37
CA VAL A 37 -1.70 3.13 -7.12
C VAL A 37 -1.56 1.64 -6.79
N LEU A 38 -2.33 1.11 -5.83
CA LEU A 38 -2.25 -0.31 -5.45
C LEU A 38 -2.67 -1.23 -6.61
N GLU A 39 -3.73 -0.89 -7.34
CA GLU A 39 -4.19 -1.63 -8.53
C GLU A 39 -3.06 -1.76 -9.55
N GLN A 40 -2.45 -0.64 -9.89
CA GLN A 40 -1.38 -0.58 -10.88
C GLN A 40 -0.07 -1.21 -10.42
N LEU A 41 0.23 -1.14 -9.12
CA LEU A 41 1.41 -1.78 -8.53
C LEU A 41 1.26 -3.31 -8.55
N VAL A 42 0.10 -3.84 -8.12
CA VAL A 42 -0.16 -5.28 -8.13
C VAL A 42 -0.09 -5.83 -9.55
N THR A 43 -0.69 -5.15 -10.53
CA THR A 43 -0.61 -5.57 -11.94
C THR A 43 0.85 -5.64 -12.41
N ARG A 44 1.65 -4.60 -12.19
CA ARG A 44 3.07 -4.59 -12.58
C ARG A 44 3.89 -5.70 -11.91
N LEU A 45 3.65 -5.97 -10.63
CA LEU A 45 4.33 -7.05 -9.90
C LEU A 45 3.94 -8.44 -10.44
N CYS A 46 2.65 -8.67 -10.68
CA CYS A 46 2.15 -9.91 -11.26
C CYS A 46 2.67 -10.13 -12.69
N ASP A 47 2.66 -9.09 -13.54
CA ASP A 47 3.21 -9.14 -14.90
C ASP A 47 4.72 -9.38 -14.89
N GLY A 48 5.42 -8.92 -13.85
CA GLY A 48 6.83 -9.21 -13.58
C GLY A 48 7.11 -10.63 -13.05
N GLY A 49 6.09 -11.48 -12.93
CA GLY A 49 6.22 -12.87 -12.49
C GLY A 49 6.17 -13.09 -10.98
N MET A 50 5.76 -12.08 -10.19
CA MET A 50 5.55 -12.21 -8.75
C MET A 50 4.05 -12.45 -8.46
N PRO A 51 3.60 -13.71 -8.27
CA PRO A 51 2.19 -13.98 -8.00
C PRO A 51 1.83 -13.52 -6.58
N LEU A 52 0.95 -12.53 -6.47
CA LEU A 52 0.45 -12.04 -5.19
C LEU A 52 -0.90 -12.68 -4.82
N ASP A 53 -0.97 -13.33 -3.66
CA ASP A 53 -2.23 -13.83 -3.09
C ASP A 53 -3.05 -12.70 -2.49
N ARG A 54 -2.38 -11.77 -1.80
CA ARG A 54 -3.00 -10.64 -1.14
C ARG A 54 -2.01 -9.48 -1.06
N ALA A 55 -2.49 -8.28 -1.30
CA ALA A 55 -1.75 -7.04 -1.09
C ALA A 55 -2.60 -6.09 -0.24
N THR A 56 -1.95 -5.37 0.67
CA THR A 56 -2.59 -4.34 1.48
C THR A 56 -1.72 -3.09 1.46
N PHE A 57 -2.34 -1.96 1.17
CA PHE A 57 -1.71 -0.65 1.23
C PHE A 57 -2.50 0.21 2.22
N SER A 58 -1.85 0.67 3.28
CA SER A 58 -2.47 1.50 4.30
C SER A 58 -1.73 2.82 4.42
N VAL A 59 -2.50 3.91 4.44
CA VAL A 59 -1.97 5.28 4.52
C VAL A 59 -2.55 5.93 5.77
N GLY A 60 -1.68 6.41 6.65
CA GLY A 60 -2.07 7.21 7.79
C GLY A 60 -2.68 8.53 7.34
N VAL A 61 -3.78 8.93 7.97
CA VAL A 61 -4.49 10.17 7.62
C VAL A 61 -4.54 11.12 8.81
N LEU A 62 -4.59 12.43 8.54
CA LEU A 62 -4.66 13.47 9.59
C LEU A 62 -6.10 13.73 10.07
N HIS A 63 -6.98 12.75 9.95
CA HIS A 63 -8.37 12.88 10.39
C HIS A 63 -8.48 12.59 11.90
N PRO A 64 -9.24 13.38 12.67
CA PRO A 64 -9.36 13.18 14.12
C PRO A 64 -9.90 11.82 14.55
N GLU A 65 -10.74 11.20 13.72
CA GLU A 65 -11.39 9.90 14.02
C GLU A 65 -10.77 8.71 13.27
N LEU A 66 -10.03 8.96 12.19
CA LEU A 66 -9.43 7.91 11.38
C LEU A 66 -7.93 7.86 11.63
N LEU A 67 -7.43 6.68 11.95
CA LEU A 67 -6.02 6.39 12.01
C LEU A 67 -5.43 6.26 10.60
N ALA A 68 -6.12 5.55 9.71
CA ALA A 68 -5.65 5.27 8.37
C ALA A 68 -6.80 4.93 7.41
N LYS A 69 -6.50 4.99 6.11
CA LYS A 69 -7.28 4.29 5.07
C LYS A 69 -6.49 3.08 4.60
N ALA A 70 -7.16 1.93 4.51
CA ALA A 70 -6.58 0.69 4.01
C ALA A 70 -7.22 0.28 2.69
N TYR A 71 -6.39 -0.18 1.77
CA TYR A 71 -6.75 -0.68 0.45
C TYR A 71 -6.27 -2.12 0.36
N ILE A 72 -7.18 -3.04 0.07
CA ILE A 72 -6.91 -4.48 0.09
C ILE A 72 -7.24 -5.07 -1.28
N ARG A 73 -6.29 -5.83 -1.82
CA ARG A 73 -6.43 -6.62 -3.04
C ARG A 73 -6.22 -8.09 -2.69
N GLU A 74 -7.21 -8.92 -2.95
CA GLU A 74 -7.12 -10.38 -2.80
C GLU A 74 -7.10 -11.07 -4.17
N ARG A 75 -6.41 -12.21 -4.30
CA ARG A 75 -6.38 -12.97 -5.56
C ARG A 75 -7.80 -13.29 -6.02
N GLY A 76 -8.07 -13.05 -7.31
CA GLY A 76 -9.37 -13.36 -7.92
C GLY A 76 -10.48 -12.33 -7.67
N ALA A 77 -10.33 -11.38 -6.74
CA ALA A 77 -11.32 -10.30 -6.62
C ALA A 77 -11.32 -9.41 -7.89
N THR A 78 -12.41 -8.72 -8.19
CA THR A 78 -12.51 -7.85 -9.37
C THR A 78 -12.07 -6.41 -9.08
N SER A 79 -12.04 -6.03 -7.81
CA SER A 79 -11.74 -4.67 -7.37
C SER A 79 -10.96 -4.65 -6.05
N ILE A 80 -10.41 -3.48 -5.72
CA ILE A 80 -9.83 -3.21 -4.40
C ILE A 80 -10.94 -2.86 -3.41
N THR A 81 -10.86 -3.47 -2.23
CA THR A 81 -11.65 -3.11 -1.05
C THR A 81 -10.99 -1.94 -0.33
N GLU A 82 -11.76 -0.90 0.01
CA GLU A 82 -11.31 0.21 0.84
C GLU A 82 -11.96 0.12 2.21
N THR A 83 -11.18 0.40 3.25
CA THR A 83 -11.64 0.29 4.64
C THR A 83 -11.07 1.44 5.46
N ASP A 84 -11.94 2.07 6.23
CA ASP A 84 -11.56 3.09 7.20
C ASP A 84 -11.06 2.44 8.49
N VAL A 85 -9.86 2.79 8.89
CA VAL A 85 -9.24 2.32 10.13
C VAL A 85 -9.42 3.40 11.17
N HIS A 86 -10.30 3.17 12.14
CA HIS A 86 -10.60 4.14 13.18
C HIS A 86 -9.54 4.14 14.29
N HIS A 87 -9.37 5.30 14.93
CA HIS A 87 -8.68 5.35 16.21
C HIS A 87 -9.34 4.41 17.22
N GLY A 88 -8.55 3.84 18.12
CA GLY A 88 -9.03 2.85 19.08
C GLY A 88 -8.96 1.39 18.61
N ILE A 89 -8.78 1.12 17.30
CA ILE A 89 -8.49 -0.24 16.81
C ILE A 89 -7.28 -0.84 17.53
N GLN A 90 -6.31 0.01 17.89
CA GLN A 90 -5.08 -0.37 18.60
C GLN A 90 -5.35 -0.99 19.97
N ARG A 91 -6.53 -0.77 20.58
CA ARG A 91 -6.91 -1.34 21.87
C ARG A 91 -7.64 -2.69 21.74
N THR A 92 -7.98 -3.11 20.52
CA THR A 92 -8.70 -4.37 20.29
C THR A 92 -7.76 -5.56 20.38
N ASP A 93 -8.27 -6.70 20.87
CA ASP A 93 -7.52 -7.95 20.90
C ASP A 93 -7.06 -8.39 19.50
N GLN A 94 -7.88 -8.10 18.48
CA GLN A 94 -7.55 -8.37 17.08
C GLN A 94 -6.28 -7.64 16.64
N TYR A 95 -6.16 -6.34 16.93
CA TYR A 95 -4.94 -5.60 16.61
C TYR A 95 -3.77 -6.03 17.51
N GLN A 96 -4.02 -6.27 18.79
CA GLN A 96 -2.98 -6.65 19.75
C GLN A 96 -2.31 -7.99 19.40
N GLY A 97 -3.07 -8.94 18.82
CA GLY A 97 -2.54 -10.19 18.29
C GLY A 97 -2.03 -10.11 16.84
N SER A 98 -2.22 -8.99 16.15
CA SER A 98 -1.90 -8.83 14.73
C SER A 98 -0.41 -8.53 14.49
N PRO A 99 0.19 -9.06 13.42
CA PRO A 99 1.55 -8.67 13.03
C PRO A 99 1.70 -7.18 12.68
N TYR A 100 0.61 -6.48 12.32
CA TYR A 100 0.64 -5.03 12.07
C TYR A 100 1.05 -4.23 13.30
N ARG A 101 0.74 -4.72 14.52
CA ARG A 101 1.20 -4.06 15.75
C ARG A 101 2.72 -3.98 15.82
N LEU A 102 3.39 -5.09 15.54
CA LEU A 102 4.86 -5.18 15.58
C LEU A 102 5.51 -4.20 14.58
N LEU A 103 4.99 -4.17 13.35
CA LEU A 103 5.45 -3.23 12.32
C LEU A 103 5.26 -1.77 12.75
N ASN A 104 4.10 -1.45 13.35
CA ASN A 104 3.81 -0.10 13.82
C ASN A 104 4.61 0.30 15.08
N GLU A 105 5.11 -0.67 15.85
CA GLU A 105 5.97 -0.44 17.02
C GLU A 105 7.46 -0.33 16.65
N GLY A 106 7.82 -0.51 15.38
CA GLY A 106 9.15 -0.22 14.84
C GLY A 106 9.92 -1.43 14.31
N GLU A 107 9.30 -2.61 14.22
CA GLU A 107 9.93 -3.76 13.57
C GLU A 107 10.09 -3.52 12.06
N GLU A 108 11.28 -3.81 11.52
CA GLU A 108 11.59 -3.59 10.10
C GLU A 108 10.82 -4.54 9.18
N TYR A 109 10.67 -5.79 9.59
CA TYR A 109 9.91 -6.81 8.86
C TYR A 109 9.40 -7.90 9.79
N VAL A 110 8.22 -8.43 9.48
CA VAL A 110 7.66 -9.61 10.17
C VAL A 110 7.61 -10.77 9.19
N ARG A 111 8.38 -11.83 9.46
CA ARG A 111 8.29 -13.09 8.72
C ARG A 111 7.49 -14.10 9.52
N ARG A 112 6.43 -14.62 8.93
CA ARG A 112 5.61 -15.69 9.49
C ARG A 112 5.54 -16.81 8.47
N ARG A 113 5.65 -18.05 8.95
CA ARG A 113 5.22 -19.20 8.16
C ARG A 113 3.70 -19.15 8.12
N LEU A 114 3.13 -19.03 6.93
CA LEU A 114 1.70 -19.25 6.76
C LEU A 114 1.44 -20.73 7.08
N PRO A 115 0.48 -21.06 7.96
CA PRO A 115 0.08 -22.44 8.11
C PRO A 115 -0.39 -22.95 6.73
N ASP A 116 -0.06 -24.20 6.39
CA ASP A 116 -0.65 -24.82 5.20
C ASP A 116 -2.17 -24.84 5.38
N GLU A 117 -2.89 -24.01 4.63
CA GLU A 117 -4.34 -24.14 4.49
C GLU A 117 -4.60 -25.22 3.43
N ARG A 118 -5.38 -26.23 3.83
CA ARG A 118 -5.92 -27.30 2.98
C ARG A 118 -6.93 -26.77 1.96
#